data_AF-A0A964ZKP7-F1
#
_entry.id   AF-A0A964ZKP7-F1
#
_cell.length_a   1.000
_cell.length_b   1.000
_cell.length_c   1.000
_cell.angle_alpha   90.00
_cell.angle_beta   90.00
_cell.angle_gamma   90.00
#
_symmetry.space_group_name_H-M   'P 1'
#
loop_
_entity.id
_entity.type
_entity.pdbx_description
1 polymer ?
#
loop_
_entity_poly.entity_id
_entity_poly.type
_entity_poly.pdbx_seq_one_letter_code
_entity_poly.pdbx_strand_id
1 'polypeptide(L)'
;MLRRVLEGAIAQVVARRFEDWQFAAAITADTPRGRKFKAFGTGSLIAFPWVTIYNEHYIEIGNDTMLGPHIALSAGMMPGQECVTSPVVRIGDRCLIGRGSGIVGHLAIDIGNDVWTGHHVYITDQNHGYEDVTRPISQQTQPERAVVIGDGSWLGAGTVV
;
A
#
# COMPACT_ATOMS: atom_id res chain seq x y z
N MET A 1 -13.60 -41.97 -10.11
CA MET A 1 -14.58 -40.97 -10.59
C MET A 1 -15.05 -40.05 -9.47
N LEU A 2 -15.60 -40.59 -8.36
CA LEU A 2 -16.09 -39.80 -7.21
C LEU A 2 -15.06 -38.85 -6.58
N ARG A 3 -13.80 -39.32 -6.37
CA ARG A 3 -12.71 -38.49 -5.83
C ARG A 3 -12.45 -37.23 -6.66
N ARG A 4 -12.42 -37.35 -7.99
CA ARG A 4 -12.17 -36.24 -8.92
C ARG A 4 -13.32 -35.22 -8.92
N VAL A 5 -14.56 -35.69 -8.74
CA VAL A 5 -15.74 -34.83 -8.59
C VAL A 5 -15.67 -34.05 -7.28
N LEU A 6 -15.31 -34.71 -6.18
CA LEU A 6 -15.14 -34.06 -4.87
C LEU A 6 -14.01 -33.02 -4.89
N GLU A 7 -12.85 -33.37 -5.45
CA GLU A 7 -11.71 -32.44 -5.61
C GLU A 7 -12.11 -31.21 -6.43
N GLY A 8 -12.87 -31.38 -7.52
CA GLY A 8 -13.39 -30.28 -8.33
C GLY A 8 -14.35 -29.36 -7.56
N ALA A 9 -15.27 -29.93 -6.78
CA ALA A 9 -16.19 -29.17 -5.95
C ALA A 9 -15.46 -28.35 -4.87
N ILE A 10 -14.48 -28.95 -4.20
CA ILE A 10 -13.64 -28.24 -3.21
C ILE A 10 -12.87 -27.10 -3.89
N ALA A 11 -12.26 -27.35 -5.04
CA ALA A 11 -11.51 -26.33 -5.77
C ALA A 11 -12.38 -25.13 -6.16
N GLN A 12 -13.62 -25.35 -6.60
CA GLN A 12 -14.56 -24.27 -6.91
C GLN A 12 -14.96 -23.46 -5.67
N VAL A 13 -15.19 -24.12 -4.54
CA VAL A 13 -15.47 -23.45 -3.27
C VAL A 13 -14.30 -22.58 -2.87
N VAL A 14 -13.07 -23.11 -2.94
CA VAL A 14 -11.85 -22.35 -2.60
C VAL A 14 -11.67 -21.15 -3.51
N ALA A 15 -11.79 -21.33 -4.83
CA ALA A 15 -11.65 -20.24 -5.81
C ALA A 15 -12.65 -19.11 -5.55
N ARG A 16 -13.93 -19.46 -5.37
CA ARG A 16 -14.98 -18.48 -5.08
C ARG A 16 -14.75 -17.75 -3.76
N ARG A 17 -14.35 -18.47 -2.70
CA ARG A 17 -14.03 -17.85 -1.42
C ARG A 17 -12.82 -16.92 -1.53
N PHE A 18 -11.81 -17.29 -2.31
CA PHE A 18 -10.66 -16.45 -2.53
C PHE A 18 -11.01 -15.14 -3.24
N GLU A 19 -11.89 -15.17 -4.25
CA GLU A 19 -12.44 -13.98 -4.90
C GLU A 19 -13.24 -13.12 -3.90
N ASP A 20 -14.16 -13.72 -3.16
CA ASP A 20 -14.99 -13.03 -2.17
C ASP A 20 -14.15 -12.34 -1.08
N TRP A 21 -13.07 -12.99 -0.63
CA TRP A 21 -12.22 -12.48 0.45
C TRP A 21 -11.49 -11.19 0.08
N GLN A 22 -11.25 -10.92 -1.20
CA GLN A 22 -10.56 -9.69 -1.60
C GLN A 22 -11.28 -8.43 -1.07
N PHE A 23 -12.61 -8.47 -1.02
CA PHE A 23 -13.43 -7.40 -0.49
C PHE A 23 -13.95 -7.70 0.93
N ALA A 24 -14.37 -8.93 1.21
CA ALA A 24 -14.94 -9.27 2.52
C ALA A 24 -13.93 -9.21 3.67
N ALA A 25 -12.64 -9.40 3.38
CA ALA A 25 -11.54 -9.28 4.34
C ALA A 25 -10.74 -7.98 4.17
N ALA A 26 -11.22 -7.04 3.35
CA ALA A 26 -10.55 -5.75 3.15
C ALA A 26 -10.47 -4.94 4.46
N ILE A 27 -9.47 -4.06 4.55
CA ILE A 27 -9.41 -3.06 5.61
C ILE A 27 -10.23 -1.86 5.15
N THR A 28 -11.21 -1.47 5.95
CA THR A 28 -12.01 -0.24 5.77
C THR A 28 -12.01 0.56 7.07
N ALA A 29 -12.55 1.78 7.04
CA ALA A 29 -12.73 2.63 8.22
C ALA A 29 -13.45 1.93 9.40
N ASP A 30 -14.35 0.98 9.10
CA ASP A 30 -15.13 0.26 10.10
C ASP A 30 -14.40 -0.95 10.70
N THR A 31 -13.32 -1.42 10.07
CA THR A 31 -12.57 -2.58 10.56
C THR A 31 -11.69 -2.21 11.77
N PRO A 32 -11.41 -3.16 12.70
CA PRO A 32 -10.50 -2.90 13.82
C PRO A 32 -9.12 -2.39 13.40
N ARG A 33 -8.63 -2.80 12.22
CA ARG A 33 -7.36 -2.33 11.68
C ARG A 33 -7.47 -0.95 11.03
N GLY A 34 -8.54 -0.67 10.29
CA GLY A 34 -8.75 0.66 9.70
C GLY A 34 -8.82 1.77 10.74
N ARG A 35 -9.40 1.49 11.92
CA ARG A 35 -9.43 2.42 13.07
C ARG A 35 -8.05 2.76 13.67
N LYS A 36 -6.99 2.03 13.28
CA LYS A 36 -5.61 2.34 13.70
C LYS A 36 -4.94 3.37 12.79
N PHE A 37 -5.51 3.62 11.61
CA PHE A 37 -4.99 4.64 10.71
C PHE A 37 -5.16 6.03 11.31
N LYS A 38 -4.26 6.95 10.97
CA LYS A 38 -4.40 8.35 11.37
C LYS A 38 -5.72 8.93 10.85
N ALA A 39 -6.02 8.62 9.59
CA ALA A 39 -7.33 8.83 8.99
C ALA A 39 -7.60 7.73 7.97
N PHE A 40 -8.86 7.29 7.88
CA PHE A 40 -9.32 6.34 6.89
C PHE A 40 -10.72 6.77 6.43
N GLY A 41 -10.81 7.31 5.22
CA GLY A 41 -12.05 7.87 4.68
C GLY A 41 -13.14 6.83 4.44
N THR A 42 -14.37 7.31 4.37
CA THR A 42 -15.55 6.50 4.05
C THR A 42 -15.49 6.07 2.58
N GLY A 43 -16.00 4.88 2.26
CA GLY A 43 -15.96 4.32 0.90
C GLY A 43 -14.58 3.77 0.48
N SER A 44 -13.54 4.03 1.27
CA SER A 44 -12.18 3.54 0.99
C SER A 44 -11.97 2.11 1.47
N LEU A 45 -11.04 1.41 0.82
CA LEU A 45 -10.64 0.07 1.23
C LEU A 45 -9.20 -0.26 0.83
N ILE A 46 -8.58 -1.17 1.60
CA ILE A 46 -7.37 -1.89 1.20
C ILE A 46 -7.75 -3.36 1.00
N ALA A 47 -7.70 -3.82 -0.24
CA ALA A 47 -8.13 -5.16 -0.62
C ALA A 47 -7.20 -6.24 -0.06
N PHE A 48 -7.80 -7.35 0.37
CA PHE A 48 -7.07 -8.53 0.81
C PHE A 48 -6.60 -9.37 -0.39
N PRO A 49 -5.46 -10.08 -0.31
CA PRO A 49 -4.48 -10.07 0.76
C PRO A 49 -3.47 -8.92 0.61
N TRP A 50 -3.13 -8.23 1.69
CA TRP A 50 -2.01 -7.27 1.71
C TRP A 50 -0.70 -7.99 2.03
N VAL A 51 0.44 -7.38 1.65
CA VAL A 51 1.78 -7.90 1.99
C VAL A 51 2.21 -7.34 3.34
N THR A 52 2.36 -6.02 3.43
CA THR A 52 2.85 -5.33 4.62
C THR A 52 2.02 -4.09 4.87
N ILE A 53 1.60 -3.90 6.12
CA ILE A 53 0.97 -2.65 6.60
C ILE A 53 1.49 -2.38 8.01
N TYR A 54 2.27 -1.32 8.21
CA TYR A 54 2.79 -0.94 9.53
C TYR A 54 2.64 0.54 9.81
N ASN A 55 2.55 0.87 11.10
CA ASN A 55 2.52 2.22 11.63
C ASN A 55 1.35 3.04 11.04
N GLU A 56 0.17 2.42 11.02
CA GLU A 56 -1.07 2.97 10.48
C GLU A 56 -1.38 4.39 10.99
N HIS A 57 -1.03 4.69 12.25
CA HIS A 57 -1.22 5.98 12.91
C HIS A 57 -0.40 7.16 12.32
N TYR A 58 0.46 6.89 11.33
CA TYR A 58 1.12 7.90 10.50
C TYR A 58 0.61 7.94 9.05
N ILE A 59 -0.44 7.18 8.74
CA ILE A 59 -0.97 7.03 7.39
C ILE A 59 -2.39 7.57 7.33
N GLU A 60 -2.64 8.42 6.33
CA GLU A 60 -3.96 8.95 6.01
C GLU A 60 -4.41 8.45 4.64
N ILE A 61 -5.64 7.95 4.57
CA ILE A 61 -6.32 7.59 3.33
C ILE A 61 -7.62 8.40 3.27
N GLY A 62 -7.84 9.12 2.17
CA GLY A 62 -9.04 9.90 1.88
C GLY A 62 -10.27 9.02 1.65
N ASN A 63 -11.35 9.63 1.17
CA ASN A 63 -12.62 8.97 0.86
C ASN A 63 -12.60 8.34 -0.55
N ASP A 64 -13.41 7.30 -0.73
CA ASP A 64 -13.60 6.62 -2.02
C ASP A 64 -12.30 6.18 -2.71
N THR A 65 -11.28 5.84 -1.92
CA THR A 65 -9.95 5.45 -2.39
C THR A 65 -9.73 3.95 -2.22
N MET A 66 -9.32 3.28 -3.29
CA MET A 66 -9.09 1.83 -3.30
C MET A 66 -7.59 1.52 -3.45
N LEU A 67 -7.06 0.73 -2.52
CA LEU A 67 -5.75 0.10 -2.64
C LEU A 67 -5.97 -1.39 -2.99
N GLY A 68 -5.41 -1.81 -4.13
CA GLY A 68 -5.54 -3.17 -4.63
C GLY A 68 -4.83 -4.22 -3.77
N PRO A 69 -5.06 -5.51 -4.05
CA PRO A 69 -4.44 -6.59 -3.30
C PRO A 69 -2.92 -6.59 -3.49
N HIS A 70 -2.24 -7.23 -2.56
CA HIS A 70 -0.79 -7.37 -2.46
C HIS A 70 -0.03 -6.05 -2.30
N ILE A 71 -0.69 -5.00 -1.81
CA ILE A 71 -0.01 -3.74 -1.50
C ILE A 71 1.00 -3.93 -0.36
N ALA A 72 2.11 -3.21 -0.44
CA ALA A 72 2.94 -2.86 0.70
C ALA A 72 2.72 -1.38 1.04
N LEU A 73 2.32 -1.06 2.26
CA LEU A 73 2.04 0.29 2.71
C LEU A 73 2.67 0.51 4.09
N SER A 74 3.63 1.42 4.21
CA SER A 74 4.27 1.68 5.50
C SER A 74 4.67 3.12 5.69
N ALA A 75 4.56 3.55 6.94
CA ALA A 75 5.27 4.69 7.48
C ALA A 75 6.42 4.18 8.37
N GLY A 76 7.65 4.62 8.15
CA GLY A 76 8.82 4.09 8.84
C GLY A 76 9.31 2.74 8.28
N MET A 77 10.48 2.31 8.76
CA MET A 77 11.21 1.13 8.28
C MET A 77 10.87 -0.15 9.02
N MET A 78 10.32 -0.04 10.23
CA MET A 78 9.99 -1.19 11.08
C MET A 78 8.67 -0.96 11.84
N PRO A 79 7.94 -2.03 12.19
CA PRO A 79 6.80 -1.92 13.08
C PRO A 79 7.16 -1.23 14.40
N GLY A 80 6.38 -0.24 14.81
CA GLY A 80 6.55 0.49 16.07
C GLY A 80 7.60 1.61 16.04
N GLN A 81 8.22 1.89 14.89
CA GLN A 81 9.11 3.03 14.74
C GLN A 81 8.37 4.35 14.95
N GLU A 82 8.92 5.24 15.78
CA GLU A 82 8.47 6.63 15.85
C GLU A 82 8.97 7.38 14.61
N CYS A 83 8.03 7.90 13.83
CA CYS A 83 8.34 8.65 12.61
C CYS A 83 8.57 10.13 12.94
N VAL A 84 9.38 10.78 12.11
CA VAL A 84 9.76 12.19 12.30
C VAL A 84 8.66 13.18 11.90
N THR A 85 7.65 12.72 11.16
CA THR A 85 6.50 13.50 10.66
C THR A 85 5.19 12.75 10.90
N SER A 86 4.07 13.46 10.82
CA SER A 86 2.73 12.87 10.92
C SER A 86 1.69 13.74 10.19
N PRO A 87 1.08 13.26 9.08
CA PRO A 87 1.29 11.95 8.46
C PRO A 87 2.66 11.83 7.76
N VAL A 88 3.13 10.59 7.63
CA VAL A 88 4.24 10.22 6.76
C VAL A 88 3.74 9.89 5.36
N VAL A 89 2.59 9.23 5.26
CA VAL A 89 1.95 8.91 3.98
C VAL A 89 0.54 9.47 3.99
N ARG A 90 0.23 10.31 3.00
CA ARG A 90 -1.12 10.80 2.73
C ARG A 90 -1.54 10.35 1.33
N ILE A 91 -2.70 9.73 1.24
CA ILE A 91 -3.36 9.40 -0.03
C ILE A 91 -4.70 10.12 -0.04
N GLY A 92 -4.95 10.94 -1.06
CA GLY A 92 -6.17 11.73 -1.19
C GLY A 92 -7.42 10.91 -1.52
N ASP A 93 -8.45 11.62 -1.94
CA ASP A 93 -9.75 11.06 -2.27
C ASP A 93 -9.80 10.50 -3.70
N ARG A 94 -10.69 9.52 -3.95
CA ARG A 94 -11.01 8.98 -5.29
C ARG A 94 -9.80 8.40 -6.03
N CYS A 95 -8.83 7.90 -5.28
CA CYS A 95 -7.62 7.31 -5.83
C CYS A 95 -7.79 5.81 -6.08
N LEU A 96 -7.07 5.29 -7.08
CA LEU A 96 -6.94 3.85 -7.33
C LEU A 96 -5.46 3.48 -7.35
N ILE A 97 -5.03 2.72 -6.36
CA ILE A 97 -3.66 2.19 -6.30
C ILE A 97 -3.67 0.73 -6.75
N GLY A 98 -3.07 0.45 -7.90
CA GLY A 98 -3.08 -0.87 -8.52
C GLY A 98 -2.40 -1.95 -7.67
N ARG A 99 -2.82 -3.20 -7.87
CA ARG A 99 -2.30 -4.36 -7.12
C ARG A 99 -0.77 -4.46 -7.11
N GLY A 100 -0.24 -4.96 -6.02
CA GLY A 100 1.20 -5.22 -5.87
C GLY A 100 2.07 -3.97 -5.86
N SER A 101 1.48 -2.78 -5.71
CA SER A 101 2.22 -1.53 -5.56
C SER A 101 2.80 -1.41 -4.14
N GLY A 102 3.86 -0.63 -3.99
CA GLY A 102 4.50 -0.33 -2.71
C GLY A 102 4.53 1.18 -2.46
N ILE A 103 4.06 1.61 -1.31
CA ILE A 103 4.16 2.99 -0.83
C ILE A 103 4.86 2.94 0.52
N VAL A 104 6.13 3.35 0.54
CA VAL A 104 7.04 3.19 1.68
C VAL A 104 7.63 4.56 2.02
N GLY A 105 7.04 5.22 3.00
CA GLY A 105 7.46 6.56 3.43
C GLY A 105 8.23 6.53 4.76
N HIS A 106 9.18 7.45 4.90
CA HIS A 106 9.92 7.70 6.14
C HIS A 106 9.88 9.17 6.56
N LEU A 107 9.77 10.08 5.59
CA LEU A 107 9.72 11.53 5.74
C LEU A 107 8.35 12.12 5.35
N ALA A 108 7.96 12.03 4.08
CA ALA A 108 6.68 12.54 3.58
C ALA A 108 6.42 12.05 2.15
N ILE A 109 5.31 11.32 1.98
CA ILE A 109 4.73 10.99 0.68
C ILE A 109 3.32 11.58 0.65
N ASP A 110 3.08 12.48 -0.28
CA ASP A 110 1.78 13.11 -0.49
C ASP A 110 1.24 12.77 -1.88
N ILE A 111 0.21 11.91 -1.90
CA ILE A 111 -0.55 11.58 -3.11
C ILE A 111 -1.86 12.36 -3.06
N GLY A 112 -2.07 13.21 -4.06
CA GLY A 112 -3.25 14.04 -4.23
C GLY A 112 -4.54 13.26 -4.47
N ASN A 113 -5.56 13.98 -4.91
CA ASN A 113 -6.87 13.41 -5.24
C ASN A 113 -6.93 12.89 -6.68
N ASP A 114 -7.84 11.97 -6.95
CA ASP A 114 -8.09 11.45 -8.31
C ASP A 114 -6.82 10.86 -8.96
N VAL A 115 -5.87 10.38 -8.15
CA VAL A 115 -4.63 9.75 -8.63
C VAL A 115 -4.85 8.27 -8.87
N TRP A 116 -4.47 7.81 -10.06
CA TRP A 116 -4.64 6.43 -10.46
C TRP A 116 -3.31 5.81 -10.85
N THR A 117 -3.07 4.57 -10.43
CA THR A 117 -1.87 3.82 -10.76
C THR A 117 -2.20 2.50 -11.46
N GLY A 118 -1.32 2.11 -12.38
CA GLY A 118 -1.22 0.74 -12.85
C GLY A 118 -0.74 -0.20 -11.74
N HIS A 119 -0.53 -1.47 -12.09
CA HIS A 119 -0.04 -2.46 -11.13
C HIS A 119 1.46 -2.27 -10.85
N HIS A 120 1.90 -2.69 -9.67
CA HIS A 120 3.32 -2.77 -9.32
C HIS A 120 4.07 -1.43 -9.41
N VAL A 121 3.43 -0.33 -8.98
CA VAL A 121 4.10 0.97 -8.83
C VAL A 121 4.81 1.03 -7.48
N TYR A 122 6.02 1.57 -7.42
CA TYR A 122 6.77 1.76 -6.18
C TYR A 122 7.01 3.26 -5.92
N ILE A 123 6.63 3.74 -4.73
CA ILE A 123 6.73 5.15 -4.33
C ILE A 123 7.46 5.19 -2.99
N THR A 124 8.59 5.88 -2.94
CA THR A 124 9.35 6.04 -1.70
C THR A 124 10.06 7.38 -1.62
N ASP A 125 10.18 7.93 -0.41
CA ASP A 125 10.94 9.15 -0.11
C ASP A 125 12.38 8.83 0.36
N GLN A 126 12.78 7.56 0.33
CA GLN A 126 14.10 7.08 0.71
C GLN A 126 14.83 6.43 -0.46
N ASN A 127 16.15 6.54 -0.44
CA ASN A 127 16.99 5.79 -1.35
C ASN A 127 18.34 5.47 -0.71
N HIS A 128 19.07 4.57 -1.35
CA HIS A 128 20.45 4.27 -0.98
C HIS A 128 21.43 5.17 -1.74
N GLY A 129 22.53 5.48 -1.07
CA GLY A 129 23.72 6.02 -1.72
C GLY A 129 24.39 4.97 -2.57
N TYR A 130 25.14 5.40 -3.57
CA TYR A 130 25.90 4.53 -4.47
C TYR A 130 27.32 5.06 -4.73
N GLU A 131 27.72 6.10 -4.02
CA GLU A 131 28.95 6.83 -4.23
C GLU A 131 30.18 6.08 -3.66
N ASP A 132 30.01 5.33 -2.57
CA ASP A 132 31.10 4.55 -1.94
C ASP A 132 31.03 3.08 -2.36
N VAL A 133 31.71 2.76 -3.46
CA VAL A 133 31.79 1.40 -4.01
C VAL A 133 32.55 0.40 -3.13
N THR A 134 33.18 0.86 -2.03
CA THR A 134 33.87 -0.03 -1.08
C THR A 134 32.96 -0.54 0.03
N ARG A 135 31.78 0.07 0.20
CA ARG A 135 30.81 -0.29 1.24
C ARG A 135 29.59 -1.01 0.64
N PRO A 136 29.01 -1.97 1.35
CA PRO A 136 27.75 -2.59 0.89
C PRO A 136 26.61 -1.56 0.91
N ILE A 137 25.65 -1.72 0.01
CA ILE A 137 24.50 -0.80 -0.18
C ILE A 137 23.72 -0.56 1.13
N SER A 138 23.64 -1.58 1.99
CA SER A 138 22.96 -1.51 3.29
C SER A 138 23.55 -0.49 4.26
N GLN A 139 24.78 -0.02 4.02
CA GLN A 139 25.44 0.99 4.84
C GLN A 139 25.51 2.37 4.16
N GLN A 140 24.94 2.48 2.96
CA GLN A 140 24.95 3.70 2.15
C GLN A 140 23.54 4.32 2.16
N THR A 141 23.26 5.21 3.10
CA THR A 141 21.98 5.93 3.18
C THR A 141 22.05 7.27 2.46
N GLN A 142 21.02 7.65 1.72
CA GLN A 142 20.84 9.03 1.25
C GLN A 142 19.85 9.79 2.14
N PRO A 143 19.98 11.13 2.24
CA PRO A 143 18.97 11.95 2.89
C PRO A 143 17.60 11.75 2.23
N GLU A 144 16.56 11.67 3.05
CA GLU A 144 15.19 11.57 2.57
C GLU A 144 14.74 12.83 1.83
N ARG A 145 13.84 12.67 0.85
CA ARG A 145 13.23 13.80 0.16
C ARG A 145 11.75 13.53 -0.05
N ALA A 146 10.93 14.51 0.33
CA ALA A 146 9.49 14.40 0.20
C ALA A 146 9.07 14.12 -1.25
N VAL A 147 8.07 13.25 -1.42
CA VAL A 147 7.45 12.93 -2.70
C VAL A 147 6.07 13.55 -2.75
N VAL A 148 5.75 14.22 -3.85
CA VAL A 148 4.41 14.78 -4.12
C VAL A 148 3.93 14.32 -5.48
N ILE A 149 2.78 13.66 -5.52
CA ILE A 149 2.05 13.30 -6.74
C ILE A 149 0.78 14.16 -6.79
N GLY A 150 0.73 15.06 -7.77
CA GLY A 150 -0.38 16.02 -7.90
C GLY A 150 -1.70 15.38 -8.32
N ASP A 151 -2.79 16.10 -8.07
CA ASP A 151 -4.15 15.68 -8.37
C ASP A 151 -4.32 15.26 -9.85
N GLY A 152 -5.12 14.21 -10.08
CA GLY A 152 -5.46 13.71 -11.43
C GLY A 152 -4.32 12.98 -12.15
N SER A 153 -3.20 12.71 -11.48
CA SER A 153 -2.05 12.03 -12.09
C SER A 153 -2.35 10.56 -12.43
N TRP A 154 -1.77 10.08 -13.52
CA TRP A 154 -1.72 8.66 -13.89
C TRP A 154 -0.28 8.13 -13.84
N LEU A 155 -0.05 7.07 -13.07
CA LEU A 155 1.23 6.36 -13.04
C LEU A 155 1.09 5.01 -13.73
N GLY A 156 1.85 4.78 -14.80
CA GLY A 156 1.84 3.52 -15.53
C GLY A 156 2.31 2.34 -14.66
N ALA A 157 1.98 1.12 -15.08
CA ALA A 157 2.42 -0.09 -14.38
C ALA A 157 3.96 -0.17 -14.32
N GLY A 158 4.50 -0.57 -13.16
CA GLY A 158 5.95 -0.69 -12.96
C GLY A 158 6.69 0.63 -12.75
N THR A 159 5.99 1.77 -12.62
CA THR A 159 6.62 3.07 -12.34
C THR A 159 7.32 3.05 -10.98
N VAL A 160 8.49 3.68 -10.91
CA VAL A 160 9.21 3.95 -9.65
C VAL A 160 9.32 5.47 -9.48
N VAL A 161 8.89 5.95 -8.32
CA VAL A 161 8.93 7.37 -7.92
C VAL A 161 9.88 7.53 -6.74
#